data_AF-A0A519I6W1-F1
#
_entry.id   AF-A0A519I6W1-F1
#
_cell.length_a   1.000
_cell.length_b   1.000
_cell.length_c   1.000
_cell.angle_alpha   90.00
_cell.angle_beta   90.00
_cell.angle_gamma   90.00
#
_symmetry.space_group_name_H-M   'P 1'
#
loop_
_entity.id
_entity.type
_entity.pdbx_description
1 polymer ?
#
loop_
_entity_poly.entity_id
_entity_poly.type
_entity_poly.pdbx_seq_one_letter_code
_entity_poly.pdbx_strand_id
1 'polypeptide(L)'
;MQIATVLIFLVAPAAMAAFLLWRAYQMGTGKRVELTRQWIVRPPEGIEGCARLFAWRDLLFAASLLLALCLLLCLPHYAAAWIPLMALGGLVHQGFTGYALARLRRKPPR
;
A
#
# COMPACT_ATOMS: atom_id res chain seq x y z
N MET A 1 -19.23 -21.88 -3.30
CA MET A 1 -18.95 -20.63 -4.05
C MET A 1 -19.03 -19.38 -3.18
N GLN A 2 -20.07 -19.17 -2.37
CA GLN A 2 -20.22 -17.96 -1.54
C GLN A 2 -19.07 -17.69 -0.54
N ILE A 3 -18.52 -18.73 0.12
CA ILE A 3 -17.42 -18.57 1.08
C ILE A 3 -16.15 -18.01 0.40
N ALA A 4 -15.79 -18.54 -0.78
CA ALA A 4 -14.63 -18.06 -1.52
C ALA A 4 -14.79 -16.60 -1.97
N THR A 5 -16.00 -16.20 -2.38
CA THR A 5 -16.32 -14.82 -2.73
C THR A 5 -16.15 -13.88 -1.52
N VAL A 6 -16.69 -14.24 -0.36
CA VAL A 6 -16.53 -13.43 0.86
C VAL A 6 -15.06 -13.31 1.27
N LEU A 7 -14.31 -14.41 1.23
CA LEU A 7 -12.89 -14.40 1.57
C LEU A 7 -12.07 -13.49 0.65
N ILE A 8 -12.29 -13.57 -0.66
CA ILE A 8 -11.49 -12.85 -1.66
C ILE A 8 -11.88 -11.38 -1.76
N PHE A 9 -13.17 -11.06 -1.72
CA PHE A 9 -13.65 -9.70 -1.98
C PHE A 9 -13.88 -8.85 -0.74
N LEU A 10 -13.99 -9.45 0.45
CA LEU A 10 -14.19 -8.73 1.71
C LEU A 10 -13.03 -8.95 2.69
N VAL A 11 -12.73 -10.21 3.03
CA VAL A 11 -11.75 -10.49 4.10
C VAL A 11 -10.34 -10.13 3.66
N ALA A 12 -9.90 -10.53 2.46
CA ALA A 12 -8.55 -10.26 2.00
C ALA A 12 -8.25 -8.76 1.82
N PRO A 13 -9.12 -7.93 1.20
CA PRO A 13 -8.89 -6.49 1.11
C PRO A 13 -8.91 -5.81 2.48
N ALA A 14 -9.78 -6.25 3.40
CA ALA A 14 -9.86 -5.69 4.75
C ALA A 14 -8.61 -6.01 5.57
N ALA A 15 -8.14 -7.26 5.53
CA ALA A 15 -6.91 -7.69 6.18
C ALA A 15 -5.69 -6.95 5.60
N MET A 16 -5.64 -6.78 4.28
CA MET A 16 -4.58 -6.01 3.62
C MET A 16 -4.60 -4.54 4.03
N ALA A 17 -5.77 -3.90 4.06
CA ALA A 17 -5.90 -2.52 4.52
C ALA A 17 -5.44 -2.35 5.97
N ALA A 18 -5.86 -3.25 6.87
CA ALA A 18 -5.43 -3.23 8.26
C ALA A 18 -3.90 -3.40 8.41
N PHE A 19 -3.32 -4.34 7.67
CA PHE A 19 -1.88 -4.56 7.65
C PHE A 19 -1.11 -3.33 7.15
N LEU A 20 -1.57 -2.70 6.07
CA LEU A 20 -0.95 -1.49 5.52
C LEU A 20 -1.06 -0.29 6.46
N LEU A 21 -2.20 -0.12 7.15
CA LEU A 21 -2.36 0.92 8.17
C LEU A 21 -1.40 0.72 9.34
N TRP A 22 -1.29 -0.52 9.84
CA TRP A 22 -0.32 -0.86 10.87
C TRP A 22 1.11 -0.55 10.41
N ARG A 23 1.48 -0.96 9.19
CA ARG A 23 2.82 -0.72 8.64
C ARG A 23 3.10 0.78 8.46
N ALA A 24 2.12 1.53 7.96
CA ALA A 24 2.20 2.98 7.81
C ALA A 24 2.39 3.67 9.17
N TYR A 25 1.67 3.24 10.20
CA TYR A 25 1.83 3.75 11.56
C TYR A 25 3.24 3.48 12.11
N GLN A 26 3.76 2.26 11.95
CA GLN A 26 5.09 1.89 12.45
C GLN A 26 6.22 2.66 11.74
N MET A 27 6.12 2.84 10.43
CA MET A 27 7.11 3.62 9.65
C MET A 27 6.97 5.12 9.90
N GLY A 28 5.73 5.63 10.02
CA GLY A 28 5.46 7.05 10.25
C GLY A 28 5.88 7.54 11.63
N THR A 29 5.86 6.67 12.64
CA THR A 29 6.36 6.97 14.00
C THR A 29 7.85 6.68 14.18
N GLY A 30 8.54 6.21 13.14
CA GLY A 30 9.97 5.87 13.19
C GLY A 30 10.33 4.63 14.02
N LYS A 31 9.33 3.87 14.50
CA LYS A 31 9.52 2.71 15.38
C LYS A 31 10.09 1.50 14.64
N ARG A 32 9.71 1.31 13.38
CA ARG A 32 10.15 0.18 12.54
C ARG A 32 10.43 0.63 11.11
N VAL A 33 11.51 1.39 10.94
CA VAL A 33 11.91 1.89 9.62
C VAL A 33 12.40 0.78 8.69
N GLU A 34 12.86 -0.35 9.23
CA GLU A 34 13.27 -1.53 8.46
C GLU A 34 12.16 -2.11 7.58
N LEU A 35 10.90 -1.82 7.92
CA LEU A 35 9.73 -2.18 7.12
C LEU A 35 9.77 -1.56 5.72
N THR A 36 10.53 -0.49 5.47
CA THR A 36 10.71 0.08 4.12
C THR A 36 11.39 -0.89 3.15
N ARG A 37 12.17 -1.85 3.68
CA ARG A 37 12.89 -2.85 2.88
C ARG A 37 11.97 -3.94 2.34
N GLN A 38 10.81 -4.15 2.97
CA GLN A 38 9.84 -5.15 2.52
C GLN A 38 9.30 -4.79 1.13
N TRP A 39 9.04 -5.82 0.32
CA TRP A 39 8.48 -5.71 -1.04
C TRP A 39 9.44 -5.10 -2.08
N ILE A 40 10.73 -4.97 -1.74
CA ILE A 40 11.77 -4.49 -2.67
C ILE A 40 12.78 -5.61 -2.85
N VAL A 41 12.94 -6.05 -4.10
CA VAL A 41 14.00 -6.99 -4.46
C VAL A 41 15.32 -6.22 -4.44
N ARG A 42 16.20 -6.56 -3.49
CA ARG A 42 17.50 -5.89 -3.24
C ARG A 42 17.34 -4.41 -2.87
N PRO A 43 16.94 -4.10 -1.62
CA PRO A 43 16.76 -2.72 -1.18
C PRO A 43 18.10 -1.97 -1.18
N PRO A 44 18.17 -0.76 -1.78
CA PRO A 44 19.37 0.07 -1.72
C PRO A 44 19.66 0.56 -0.29
N GLU A 45 20.93 0.82 0.00
CA GLU A 45 21.34 1.41 1.27
C GLU A 45 20.70 2.79 1.48
N GLY A 46 20.35 3.11 2.73
CA GLY A 46 19.70 4.37 3.08
C GLY A 46 18.20 4.46 2.76
N ILE A 47 17.55 3.38 2.30
CA ILE A 47 16.12 3.39 1.99
C ILE A 47 15.21 3.69 3.19
N GLU A 48 15.68 3.43 4.39
CA GLU A 48 15.00 3.76 5.65
C GLU A 48 14.79 5.27 5.81
N GLY A 49 15.64 6.11 5.19
CA GLY A 49 15.44 7.55 5.11
C GLY A 49 14.19 7.96 4.30
N CYS A 50 13.58 7.02 3.58
CA CYS A 50 12.30 7.18 2.91
C CYS A 50 11.11 6.64 3.73
N ALA A 51 11.28 6.25 5.01
CA ALA A 51 10.20 5.66 5.81
C ALA A 51 8.89 6.45 5.81
N ARG A 52 8.96 7.78 5.92
CA ARG A 52 7.76 8.64 5.85
C ARG A 52 7.06 8.58 4.49
N LEU A 53 7.82 8.45 3.40
CA LEU A 53 7.27 8.32 2.05
C LEU A 53 6.58 6.96 1.87
N PHE A 54 7.17 5.89 2.40
CA PHE A 54 6.57 4.54 2.40
C PHE A 54 5.34 4.47 3.32
N ALA A 55 5.33 5.21 4.42
CA ALA A 55 4.14 5.35 5.27
C ALA A 55 2.98 6.00 4.52
N TRP A 56 3.24 7.09 3.77
CA TRP A 56 2.23 7.72 2.91
C TRP A 56 1.73 6.79 1.82
N ARG A 57 2.63 6.06 1.18
CA ARG A 57 2.29 5.05 0.17
C ARG A 57 1.32 4.00 0.74
N ASP A 58 1.66 3.41 1.88
CA ASP A 58 0.87 2.37 2.52
C ASP A 58 -0.48 2.92 3.03
N LEU A 59 -0.51 4.16 3.54
CA LEU A 59 -1.74 4.85 3.95
C LEU A 59 -2.70 5.09 2.77
N LEU A 60 -2.19 5.63 1.66
CA LEU A 60 -2.99 5.89 0.46
C LEU A 60 -3.54 4.59 -0.13
N PHE A 61 -2.72 3.54 -0.15
CA PHE A 61 -3.16 2.25 -0.65
C PHE A 61 -4.22 1.63 0.27
N ALA A 62 -4.04 1.67 1.59
CA ALA A 62 -5.05 1.25 2.55
C ALA A 62 -6.37 2.03 2.39
N ALA A 63 -6.29 3.35 2.21
CA ALA A 63 -7.47 4.19 1.99
C ALA A 63 -8.23 3.79 0.72
N SER A 64 -7.53 3.47 -0.38
CA SER A 64 -8.17 2.97 -1.61
C SER A 64 -8.86 1.61 -1.41
N LEU A 65 -8.27 0.71 -0.60
CA LEU A 65 -8.87 -0.58 -0.26
C LEU A 65 -10.13 -0.42 0.61
N LEU A 66 -10.07 0.45 1.62
CA LEU A 66 -11.23 0.76 2.46
C LEU A 66 -12.34 1.43 1.66
N LEU A 67 -12.00 2.37 0.77
CA LEU A 67 -12.97 3.00 -0.12
C LEU A 67 -13.62 1.96 -1.05
N ALA A 68 -12.84 1.05 -1.64
CA ALA A 68 -13.37 -0.03 -2.47
C ALA A 68 -14.31 -0.96 -1.67
N LEU A 69 -13.97 -1.29 -0.42
CA LEU A 69 -14.83 -2.08 0.47
C LEU A 69 -16.13 -1.35 0.82
N CYS A 70 -16.06 -0.06 1.18
CA CYS A 70 -17.25 0.75 1.44
C CYS A 70 -18.15 0.83 0.21
N LEU A 71 -17.58 1.06 -0.98
CA LEU A 71 -18.34 1.08 -2.23
C LEU A 71 -18.96 -0.27 -2.57
N LEU A 72 -18.27 -1.39 -2.27
CA LEU A 72 -18.79 -2.74 -2.41
C LEU A 72 -20.00 -3.00 -1.51
N LEU A 73 -19.95 -2.54 -0.27
CA LEU A 73 -21.05 -2.72 0.67
C LEU A 73 -22.24 -1.78 0.36
N CYS A 74 -21.98 -0.55 -0.09
CA CYS A 74 -23.02 0.45 -0.33
C CYS A 74 -23.64 0.36 -1.74
N LEU A 75 -22.86 -0.03 -2.75
CA LEU A 75 -23.25 0.03 -4.17
C LEU A 75 -22.81 -1.23 -4.93
N PRO A 76 -23.25 -2.44 -4.51
CA PRO A 76 -22.70 -3.70 -5.02
C PRO A 76 -22.87 -3.90 -6.53
N HIS A 77 -23.84 -3.20 -7.16
CA HIS A 77 -24.15 -3.32 -8.58
C HIS A 77 -23.10 -2.66 -9.48
N TYR A 78 -22.21 -1.83 -8.90
CA TYR A 78 -21.11 -1.15 -9.60
C TYR A 78 -19.76 -1.86 -9.44
N ALA A 79 -19.75 -3.16 -9.15
CA ALA A 79 -18.54 -3.93 -8.88
C ALA A 79 -17.43 -3.80 -9.95
N ALA A 80 -17.82 -3.70 -11.23
CA ALA A 80 -16.89 -3.50 -12.33
C ALA A 80 -16.13 -2.17 -12.27
N ALA A 81 -16.74 -1.11 -11.70
CA ALA A 81 -16.11 0.20 -11.55
C ALA A 81 -15.04 0.23 -10.44
N TRP A 82 -14.88 -0.84 -9.67
CA TRP A 82 -13.87 -0.92 -8.60
C TRP A 82 -12.51 -1.45 -9.08
N ILE A 83 -12.48 -2.19 -10.19
CA ILE A 83 -11.23 -2.70 -10.79
C ILE A 83 -10.27 -1.53 -11.12
N PRO A 84 -10.71 -0.42 -11.73
CA PRO A 84 -9.86 0.76 -11.94
C PRO A 84 -9.35 1.38 -10.62
N LEU A 85 -10.17 1.38 -9.57
CA LEU A 85 -9.82 1.96 -8.26
C LEU A 85 -8.71 1.17 -7.57
N MET A 86 -8.80 -0.16 -7.62
CA MET A 86 -7.74 -1.07 -7.16
C MET A 86 -6.46 -0.90 -8.00
N ALA A 87 -6.59 -0.76 -9.32
CA ALA A 87 -5.46 -0.54 -10.23
C ALA A 87 -4.74 0.79 -9.94
N LEU A 88 -5.49 1.86 -9.63
CA LEU A 88 -4.93 3.15 -9.20
C LEU A 88 -4.12 3.00 -7.91
N GLY A 89 -4.60 2.22 -6.95
CA GLY A 89 -3.84 1.88 -5.73
C GLY A 89 -2.49 1.22 -6.03
N GLY A 90 -2.48 0.29 -6.98
CA GLY A 90 -1.24 -0.35 -7.49
C GLY A 90 -0.28 0.65 -8.15
N LEU A 91 -0.79 1.56 -8.97
CA LEU A 91 0.01 2.62 -9.62
C LEU A 91 0.60 3.59 -8.60
N VAL A 92 -0.17 4.00 -7.60
CA VAL A 92 0.32 4.83 -6.49
C VAL A 92 1.43 4.10 -5.74
N HIS A 93 1.24 2.82 -5.43
CA HIS A 93 2.25 2.02 -4.76
C HIS A 93 3.57 1.94 -5.57
N GLN A 94 3.47 1.70 -6.88
CA GLN A 94 4.63 1.66 -7.77
C GLN A 94 5.30 3.03 -7.93
N GLY A 95 4.51 4.10 -8.07
CA GLY A 95 5.01 5.47 -8.24
C GLY A 95 5.83 5.96 -7.05
N PHE A 96 5.33 5.77 -5.83
CA PHE A 96 6.05 6.12 -4.60
C PHE A 96 7.35 5.31 -4.45
N THR A 97 7.29 4.01 -4.75
CA THR A 97 8.46 3.13 -4.69
C THR A 97 9.51 3.54 -5.73
N GLY A 98 9.10 3.80 -6.97
CA GLY A 98 9.97 4.28 -8.04
C GLY A 98 10.60 5.65 -7.73
N TYR A 99 9.82 6.58 -7.19
CA TYR A 99 10.33 7.88 -6.75
C TYR A 99 11.37 7.75 -5.64
N ALA A 100 11.14 6.89 -4.65
CA ALA A 100 12.11 6.64 -3.58
C ALA A 100 13.43 6.10 -4.13
N LEU A 101 13.36 5.11 -5.03
CA LEU A 101 14.55 4.53 -5.67
C LEU A 101 15.29 5.56 -6.54
N ALA A 102 14.57 6.39 -7.30
CA ALA A 102 15.17 7.45 -8.10
C ALA A 102 15.86 8.51 -7.23
N ARG A 103 15.26 8.86 -6.09
CA ARG A 103 15.82 9.80 -5.11
C ARG A 103 17.13 9.28 -4.50
N LEU A 104 17.19 7.98 -4.18
CA LEU A 104 18.39 7.34 -3.64
C LEU A 104 19.50 7.21 -4.69
N ARG A 105 19.17 6.93 -5.95
CA ARG A 105 20.19 6.93 -7.04
C ARG A 105 20.85 8.29 -7.26
N ARG A 106 20.13 9.39 -7.00
CA ARG A 106 20.65 10.76 -7.16
C ARG A 106 21.47 11.25 -5.96
N LYS A 107 21.41 10.58 -4.82
CA LYS A 107 22.21 10.92 -3.64
C LYS A 107 23.24 9.81 -3.43
N PRO A 108 24.54 10.04 -3.68
CA PRO A 108 25.53 9.02 -3.37
C PRO A 108 25.44 8.66 -1.88
N PRO A 109 25.64 7.37 -1.52
CA PRO A 109 25.69 6.96 -0.11
C PRO A 109 26.80 7.77 0.58
N ARG A 110 26.46 8.36 1.73
CA ARG A 110 27.41 8.95 2.66
C ARG A 110 27.77 7.93 3.71
#